data_AF-A0A3L7NAF7-F1
#
_entry.id   AF-A0A3L7NAF7-F1
#
_cell.length_a   1.000
_cell.length_b   1.000
_cell.length_c   1.000
_cell.angle_alpha   90.00
_cell.angle_beta   90.00
_cell.angle_gamma   90.00
#
_symmetry.space_group_name_H-M   'P 1'
#
loop_
_entity.id
_entity.type
_entity.pdbx_description
1 polymer ?
#
loop_
_entity_poly.entity_id
_entity_poly.type
_entity_poly.pdbx_seq_one_letter_code
_entity_poly.pdbx_strand_id
1 'polypeptide(L)'
;MVDTVIDPDVNDTENDESTKVVALPLNEKIAAADVKQLTPKKSVHKPVRKKEKKMTEVNKSEEIRKVAAELKVKGETVRPKSIIDILKKRGIKVVPPQVSIVLKNAGYRPAGKSRKRASKAVKPADSGKVSAPAGKSGSVNIDELLAAKKFAVGFGGVEKAIAALNALNRLS
;
A
#
# COMPACT_ATOMS: atom_id res chain seq x y z
N MET A 1 42.06 17.59 -39.91
CA MET A 1 43.21 17.31 -39.03
C MET A 1 42.89 17.76 -37.61
N VAL A 2 42.21 16.92 -36.84
CA VAL A 2 42.69 16.41 -35.53
C VAL A 2 41.76 15.26 -35.18
N ASP A 3 42.32 14.06 -35.22
CA ASP A 3 41.72 12.82 -34.73
C ASP A 3 41.71 12.84 -33.20
N THR A 4 40.67 12.26 -32.59
CA THR A 4 40.82 11.69 -31.25
C THR A 4 39.89 10.49 -31.12
N VAL A 5 40.46 9.36 -31.50
CA VAL A 5 40.06 8.00 -31.14
C VAL A 5 40.36 7.84 -29.65
N ILE A 6 39.36 7.44 -28.85
CA ILE A 6 39.58 6.85 -27.52
C ILE A 6 38.65 5.64 -27.45
N ASP A 7 39.26 4.47 -27.62
CA ASP A 7 38.65 3.15 -27.46
C ASP A 7 38.25 2.89 -26.00
N PRO A 8 37.14 2.18 -25.73
CA PRO A 8 36.82 1.64 -24.42
C PRO A 8 37.08 0.13 -24.38
N ASP A 9 38.21 -0.32 -23.81
CA ASP A 9 38.31 -1.67 -23.27
C ASP A 9 39.53 -1.83 -22.36
N VAL A 10 39.32 -1.93 -21.05
CA VAL A 10 40.20 -2.68 -20.15
C VAL A 10 39.33 -3.31 -19.07
N ASN A 11 39.30 -4.63 -19.12
CA ASN A 11 38.57 -5.55 -18.26
C ASN A 11 39.63 -6.41 -17.55
N ASP A 12 39.93 -6.11 -16.29
CA ASP A 12 40.76 -6.92 -15.38
C ASP A 12 39.96 -6.94 -14.06
N THR A 13 39.38 -8.02 -13.53
CA THR A 13 39.75 -9.44 -13.39
C THR A 13 41.03 -9.69 -12.58
N GLU A 14 40.99 -9.41 -11.28
CA GLU A 14 41.86 -10.03 -10.25
C GLU A 14 40.99 -10.20 -8.98
N ASN A 15 40.71 -11.44 -8.54
CA ASN A 15 41.49 -12.20 -7.53
C ASN A 15 41.34 -11.57 -6.13
N ASP A 16 41.03 -12.24 -5.02
CA ASP A 16 41.43 -13.58 -4.62
C ASP A 16 40.65 -14.02 -3.36
N GLU A 17 40.54 -15.34 -3.24
CA GLU A 17 40.78 -16.15 -2.04
C GLU A 17 39.98 -16.01 -0.74
N SER A 18 39.56 -17.20 -0.28
CA SER A 18 39.65 -17.64 1.11
C SER A 18 38.74 -16.94 2.12
N THR A 19 37.69 -17.61 2.58
CA THR A 19 37.88 -18.36 3.84
C THR A 19 36.90 -19.53 3.96
N LYS A 20 37.50 -20.67 4.31
CA LYS A 20 36.87 -21.90 4.75
C LYS A 20 36.19 -21.71 6.11
N VAL A 21 35.25 -22.63 6.36
CA VAL A 21 34.85 -23.24 7.65
C VAL A 21 34.32 -22.34 8.76
N VAL A 22 33.00 -22.38 8.97
CA VAL A 22 32.46 -22.72 10.31
C VAL A 22 31.29 -23.68 10.11
N ALA A 23 31.55 -24.94 10.43
CA ALA A 23 30.53 -25.96 10.63
C ALA A 23 29.67 -25.55 11.83
N LEU A 24 28.36 -25.47 11.64
CA LEU A 24 27.40 -25.42 12.75
C LEU A 24 26.77 -26.81 12.92
N PRO A 25 26.69 -27.32 14.16
CA PRO A 25 26.28 -28.68 14.44
C PRO A 25 24.80 -28.92 14.14
N LEU A 26 24.53 -30.14 13.66
CA LEU A 26 23.21 -30.70 13.43
C LEU A 26 22.39 -30.69 14.73
N ASN A 27 21.18 -30.13 14.63
CA ASN A 27 20.16 -30.18 15.66
C ASN A 27 19.65 -31.62 15.85
N GLU A 28 19.91 -32.20 17.01
CA GLU A 28 19.17 -33.34 17.51
C GLU A 28 18.37 -32.96 18.76
N LYS A 29 17.18 -33.58 18.87
CA LYS A 29 16.22 -33.56 19.98
C LYS A 29 15.09 -32.54 19.87
N ILE A 30 14.11 -32.87 19.03
CA ILE A 30 12.71 -32.67 19.39
C ILE A 30 12.10 -34.07 19.57
N ALA A 31 12.05 -34.51 20.81
CA ALA A 31 11.29 -35.68 21.21
C ALA A 31 9.79 -35.38 21.05
N ALA A 32 9.09 -36.38 20.53
CA ALA A 32 7.67 -36.37 20.26
C ALA A 32 6.83 -36.16 21.54
N ALA A 33 5.84 -35.29 21.43
CA ALA A 33 4.64 -35.34 22.25
C ALA A 33 3.44 -34.93 21.38
N ASP A 34 2.81 -35.95 20.81
CA ASP A 34 1.38 -36.11 20.59
C ASP A 34 0.49 -34.88 20.83
N VAL A 35 0.07 -34.20 19.75
CA VAL A 35 -1.26 -33.55 19.70
C VAL A 35 -1.88 -33.76 18.33
N LYS A 36 -2.83 -34.66 18.33
CA LYS A 36 -3.78 -34.99 17.27
C LYS A 36 -4.65 -33.77 16.93
N GLN A 37 -4.91 -33.63 15.63
CA GLN A 37 -6.05 -32.96 14.98
C GLN A 37 -5.99 -31.45 14.75
N LEU A 38 -5.89 -31.08 13.46
CA LEU A 38 -6.87 -30.31 12.67
C LEU A 38 -6.12 -29.57 11.57
N THR A 39 -6.32 -29.98 10.32
CA THR A 39 -5.81 -29.30 9.13
C THR A 39 -6.49 -27.93 8.95
N PRO A 40 -5.80 -26.78 9.03
CA PRO A 40 -6.33 -25.55 8.49
C PRO A 40 -6.10 -25.51 6.99
N LYS A 41 -7.20 -25.35 6.26
CA LYS A 41 -7.23 -25.06 4.82
C LYS A 41 -6.30 -23.88 4.50
N LYS A 42 -5.27 -24.18 3.70
CA LYS A 42 -4.57 -23.34 2.72
C LYS A 42 -5.05 -21.86 2.66
N SER A 43 -4.36 -20.97 3.35
CA SER A 43 -4.27 -19.55 2.96
C SER A 43 -2.79 -19.21 2.77
N VAL A 44 -2.33 -19.47 1.55
CA VAL A 44 -1.00 -19.11 1.07
C VAL A 44 -0.89 -17.59 1.14
N HIS A 45 -0.34 -17.06 2.24
CA HIS A 45 0.08 -15.67 2.33
C HIS A 45 1.32 -15.51 1.45
N LYS A 46 1.07 -15.12 0.20
CA LYS A 46 2.11 -14.79 -0.76
C LYS A 46 2.83 -13.53 -0.24
N PRO A 47 4.14 -13.56 0.03
CA PRO A 47 4.86 -12.37 0.47
C PRO A 47 4.79 -11.33 -0.65
N VAL A 48 4.27 -10.15 -0.32
CA VAL A 48 4.28 -8.98 -1.22
C VAL A 48 5.74 -8.53 -1.34
N ARG A 49 6.46 -9.12 -2.29
CA ARG A 49 7.78 -8.68 -2.71
C ARG A 49 7.66 -7.24 -3.19
N LYS A 50 8.24 -6.29 -2.46
CA LYS A 50 8.55 -4.96 -2.98
C LYS A 50 9.43 -5.16 -4.21
N LYS A 51 8.83 -5.07 -5.40
CA LYS A 51 9.59 -5.08 -6.65
C LYS A 51 10.39 -3.79 -6.73
N GLU A 52 11.70 -3.95 -6.76
CA GLU A 52 12.65 -2.89 -7.09
C GLU A 52 12.25 -2.24 -8.43
N LYS A 53 12.30 -0.90 -8.45
CA LYS A 53 11.93 -0.09 -9.61
C LYS A 53 12.96 -0.32 -10.71
N LYS A 54 12.59 -1.03 -11.76
CA LYS A 54 13.34 -1.02 -13.02
C LYS A 54 13.28 0.40 -13.62
N MET A 55 14.41 1.08 -13.69
CA MET A 55 14.53 2.49 -14.08
C MET A 55 14.53 2.74 -15.60
N THR A 56 14.24 1.74 -16.43
CA THR A 56 14.33 1.86 -17.90
C THR A 56 13.00 1.63 -18.63
N GLU A 57 11.90 1.41 -17.91
CA GLU A 57 10.57 1.36 -18.50
C GLU A 57 9.95 2.76 -18.45
N VAL A 58 9.71 3.37 -19.60
CA VAL A 58 9.10 4.71 -19.76
C VAL A 58 7.98 4.91 -18.74
N ASN A 59 8.09 5.95 -17.92
CA ASN A 59 7.08 6.21 -16.89
C ASN A 59 5.76 6.66 -17.54
N LYS A 60 4.88 5.69 -17.80
CA LYS A 60 3.56 5.86 -18.42
C LYS A 60 2.76 6.99 -17.79
N SER A 61 2.88 7.17 -16.47
CA SER A 61 2.11 8.18 -15.74
C SER A 61 2.56 9.61 -15.99
N GLU A 62 3.85 9.83 -16.22
CA GLU A 62 4.41 11.14 -16.55
C GLU A 62 4.04 11.55 -17.97
N GLU A 63 4.11 10.61 -18.92
CA GLU A 63 3.71 10.86 -20.31
C GLU A 63 2.23 11.25 -20.43
N ILE A 64 1.34 10.61 -19.66
CA ILE A 64 -0.08 11.00 -19.58
C ILE A 64 -0.23 12.45 -19.13
N ARG A 65 0.54 12.89 -18.12
CA ARG A 65 0.49 14.26 -17.60
C ARG A 65 1.03 15.27 -18.60
N LYS A 66 2.11 14.94 -19.31
CA LYS A 66 2.69 15.79 -20.37
C LYS A 66 1.66 16.04 -21.48
N VAL A 67 1.05 14.98 -22.02
CA VAL A 67 0.01 15.09 -23.06
C VAL A 67 -1.20 15.89 -22.55
N ALA A 68 -1.61 15.66 -21.30
CA ALA A 68 -2.72 16.43 -20.69
C ALA A 68 -2.38 17.93 -20.56
N ALA A 69 -1.14 18.27 -20.23
CA ALA A 69 -0.67 19.64 -20.17
C ALA A 69 -0.64 20.29 -21.57
N GLU A 70 -0.11 19.60 -22.58
CA GLU A 70 -0.11 20.05 -23.98
C GLU A 70 -1.53 20.38 -24.48
N LEU A 71 -2.50 19.50 -24.23
CA LEU A 71 -3.90 19.71 -24.62
C LEU A 71 -4.53 20.90 -23.89
N LYS A 72 -4.22 21.06 -22.60
CA LYS A 72 -4.71 22.20 -21.81
C LYS A 72 -4.16 23.53 -22.34
N VAL A 73 -2.88 23.58 -22.72
CA VAL A 73 -2.26 24.78 -23.32
C VAL A 73 -2.90 25.10 -24.67
N LYS A 74 -3.26 24.08 -25.46
CA LYS A 74 -4.00 24.23 -26.73
C LYS A 74 -5.46 24.66 -26.56
N GLY A 75 -5.98 24.73 -25.32
CA GLY A 75 -7.38 25.04 -25.05
C GLY A 75 -8.35 23.88 -25.34
N GLU A 76 -7.84 22.68 -25.63
CA GLU A 76 -8.65 21.50 -25.90
C GLU A 76 -9.10 20.81 -24.60
N THR A 77 -10.27 20.18 -24.63
CA THR A 77 -10.78 19.45 -23.46
C THR A 77 -9.98 18.17 -23.23
N VAL A 78 -9.38 18.05 -22.04
CA VAL A 78 -8.59 16.88 -21.63
C VAL A 78 -9.50 15.66 -21.40
N ARG A 79 -9.78 14.91 -22.48
CA ARG A 79 -10.57 13.66 -22.45
C ARG A 79 -9.66 12.43 -22.39
N PRO A 80 -9.99 11.39 -21.60
CA PRO A 80 -9.21 10.16 -21.53
C PRO A 80 -9.02 9.50 -22.91
N LYS A 81 -10.06 9.47 -23.76
CA LYS A 81 -9.99 8.88 -25.10
C LYS A 81 -8.92 9.55 -25.98
N SER A 82 -8.97 10.89 -26.08
CA SER A 82 -8.01 11.66 -26.88
C SER A 82 -6.56 11.43 -26.44
N ILE A 83 -6.31 11.35 -25.13
CA ILE A 83 -4.97 11.06 -24.61
C ILE A 83 -4.50 9.65 -24.97
N ILE A 84 -5.39 8.66 -24.91
CA ILE A 84 -5.06 7.28 -25.30
C ILE A 84 -4.68 7.22 -26.77
N ASP A 85 -5.40 7.93 -27.65
CA ASP A 85 -5.11 7.95 -29.07
C ASP A 85 -3.74 8.60 -29.35
N ILE A 86 -3.41 9.70 -28.66
CA ILE A 86 -2.10 10.36 -28.77
C ILE A 86 -0.98 9.44 -28.24
N LEU A 87 -1.18 8.80 -27.07
CA LEU A 87 -0.19 7.90 -26.48
C LEU A 87 0.01 6.63 -27.32
N LYS A 88 -1.06 6.11 -27.94
CA LYS A 88 -1.00 4.98 -28.86
C LYS A 88 -0.17 5.31 -30.10
N LYS A 89 -0.29 6.53 -30.64
CA LYS A 89 0.57 7.05 -31.73
C LYS A 89 2.04 7.14 -31.31
N ARG A 90 2.31 7.45 -30.04
CA ARG A 90 3.66 7.44 -29.43
C ARG A 90 4.17 6.02 -29.07
N GLY A 91 3.43 4.97 -29.41
CA GLY A 91 3.77 3.57 -29.11
C GLY A 91 3.50 3.14 -27.67
N ILE A 92 2.92 4.01 -26.84
CA ILE A 92 2.65 3.73 -25.42
C ILE A 92 1.21 3.21 -25.28
N LYS A 93 1.08 1.92 -24.99
CA LYS A 93 -0.22 1.29 -24.72
C LYS A 93 -0.63 1.57 -23.27
N VAL A 94 -1.76 2.26 -23.09
CA VAL A 94 -2.30 2.61 -21.77
C VAL A 94 -3.77 2.20 -21.68
N VAL A 95 -4.17 1.69 -20.52
CA VAL A 95 -5.54 1.25 -20.23
C VAL A 95 -6.41 2.46 -19.83
N PRO A 96 -7.65 2.61 -20.33
CA PRO A 96 -8.46 3.80 -20.06
C PRO A 96 -8.69 4.14 -18.58
N PRO A 97 -8.96 3.17 -17.67
CA PRO A 97 -8.94 3.38 -16.23
C PRO A 97 -7.70 4.09 -15.69
N GLN A 98 -6.50 3.73 -16.18
CA GLN A 98 -5.23 4.30 -15.72
C GLN A 98 -5.16 5.80 -16.05
N VAL A 99 -5.54 6.18 -17.27
CA VAL A 99 -5.59 7.59 -17.69
C VAL A 99 -6.58 8.37 -16.83
N SER A 100 -7.77 7.82 -16.56
CA SER A 100 -8.77 8.50 -15.74
C SER A 100 -8.29 8.77 -14.31
N ILE A 101 -7.54 7.83 -13.71
CA ILE A 101 -6.97 8.01 -12.36
C ILE A 101 -5.90 9.11 -12.38
N VAL A 102 -4.99 9.07 -13.36
CA VAL A 102 -3.92 10.07 -13.48
C VAL A 102 -4.49 11.46 -13.69
N LEU A 103 -5.51 11.61 -14.55
CA LEU A 103 -6.16 12.89 -14.81
C LEU A 103 -6.91 13.45 -13.59
N LYS A 104 -7.55 12.56 -12.80
CA LYS A 104 -8.19 12.95 -11.54
C LYS A 104 -7.16 13.45 -10.54
N ASN A 105 -6.05 12.72 -10.38
CA ASN A 105 -4.99 13.06 -9.44
C ASN A 105 -4.23 14.32 -9.84
N ALA A 106 -4.12 14.60 -11.14
CA ALA A 106 -3.48 15.80 -11.67
C ALA A 106 -4.44 17.01 -11.78
N GLY A 107 -5.69 16.90 -11.32
CA GLY A 107 -6.64 18.01 -11.26
C GLY A 107 -7.25 18.43 -12.59
N TYR A 108 -7.03 17.67 -13.68
CA TYR A 108 -7.63 17.96 -14.99
C TYR A 108 -9.12 17.62 -15.07
N ARG A 109 -9.59 16.76 -14.17
CA ARG A 109 -10.99 16.37 -14.10
C ARG A 109 -11.53 16.80 -12.75
N PRO A 110 -12.67 17.52 -12.68
CA PRO A 110 -13.28 17.81 -11.40
C PRO A 110 -13.50 16.47 -10.70
N ALA A 111 -13.13 16.39 -9.42
CA ALA A 111 -13.54 15.30 -8.57
C ALA A 111 -15.07 15.37 -8.53
N GLY A 112 -15.71 14.72 -9.51
CA GLY A 112 -17.12 14.91 -9.80
C GLY A 112 -17.85 14.83 -8.49
N LYS A 113 -18.69 15.86 -8.20
CA LYS A 113 -19.47 16.00 -6.96
C LYS A 113 -19.82 14.60 -6.54
N SER A 114 -19.07 14.08 -5.56
CA SER A 114 -19.35 12.79 -4.99
C SER A 114 -20.77 12.96 -4.51
N ARG A 115 -21.74 12.42 -5.27
CA ARG A 115 -23.12 12.35 -4.83
C ARG A 115 -22.97 11.64 -3.51
N LYS A 116 -23.13 12.41 -2.43
CA LYS A 116 -22.82 12.02 -1.05
C LYS A 116 -23.38 10.61 -0.83
N ARG A 117 -22.55 9.61 -1.05
CA ARG A 117 -22.66 8.28 -0.51
C ARG A 117 -21.43 8.16 0.35
N ALA A 118 -21.62 8.69 1.55
CA ALA A 118 -20.94 8.34 2.79
C ALA A 118 -19.46 7.94 2.67
N SER A 119 -18.56 8.92 2.74
CA SER A 119 -17.28 8.77 3.47
C SER A 119 -16.59 10.14 3.58
N LYS A 120 -17.02 10.88 4.61
CA LYS A 120 -16.19 11.64 5.54
C LYS A 120 -14.86 12.21 4.97
N ALA A 121 -14.96 13.29 4.20
CA ALA A 121 -13.87 14.26 4.07
C ALA A 121 -14.04 15.28 5.21
N VAL A 122 -13.35 15.07 6.33
CA VAL A 122 -13.29 16.03 7.44
C VAL A 122 -12.23 17.06 7.09
N LYS A 123 -12.67 18.30 6.82
CA LYS A 123 -11.86 19.48 7.13
C LYS A 123 -12.01 19.77 8.62
N PRO A 124 -10.97 20.21 9.34
CA PRO A 124 -11.07 20.49 10.76
C PRO A 124 -11.79 21.83 10.92
N ALA A 125 -12.98 21.80 11.50
CA ALA A 125 -13.60 22.97 12.07
C ALA A 125 -13.78 22.67 13.55
N ASP A 126 -12.97 23.37 14.31
CA ASP A 126 -13.09 23.61 15.73
C ASP A 126 -14.54 23.94 16.10
N SER A 127 -15.12 23.17 17.00
CA SER A 127 -16.14 23.60 17.95
C SER A 127 -16.55 22.37 18.75
N GLY A 128 -16.08 22.36 20.00
CA GLY A 128 -16.45 21.37 21.00
C GLY A 128 -17.96 21.22 21.08
N LYS A 129 -18.46 20.07 20.62
CA LYS A 129 -19.76 19.57 21.04
C LYS A 129 -19.57 18.10 21.39
N VAL A 130 -19.33 17.87 22.68
CA VAL A 130 -19.37 16.54 23.29
C VAL A 130 -20.77 16.01 23.05
N SER A 131 -20.93 15.21 22.00
CA SER A 131 -22.17 14.52 21.69
C SER A 131 -22.13 13.23 22.50
N ALA A 132 -23.04 13.12 23.46
CA ALA A 132 -23.27 11.91 24.23
C ALA A 132 -23.42 10.69 23.29
N PRO A 133 -22.87 9.51 23.65
CA PRO A 133 -22.98 8.35 22.79
C PRO A 133 -24.43 7.87 22.73
N ALA A 134 -25.08 8.15 21.60
CA ALA A 134 -26.35 7.53 21.25
C ALA A 134 -26.11 6.02 21.15
N GLY A 135 -26.73 5.29 22.08
CA GLY A 135 -26.69 3.83 22.10
C GLY A 135 -27.35 3.21 20.87
N LYS A 136 -27.07 1.91 20.72
CA LYS A 136 -27.56 0.93 19.72
C LYS A 136 -26.76 0.81 18.41
N SER A 137 -25.76 -0.07 18.50
CA SER A 137 -25.65 -1.34 17.75
C SER A 137 -25.87 -1.31 16.24
N GLY A 138 -24.77 -1.45 15.50
CA GLY A 138 -24.83 -2.00 14.14
C GLY A 138 -23.52 -1.90 13.39
N SER A 139 -22.75 -0.84 13.62
CA SER A 139 -21.47 -0.64 12.95
C SER A 139 -20.37 -0.42 13.98
N VAL A 140 -19.50 -1.40 14.12
CA VAL A 140 -18.28 -1.27 14.91
C VAL A 140 -17.34 -0.32 14.17
N ASN A 141 -17.04 0.85 14.77
CA ASN A 141 -16.08 1.78 14.17
C ASN A 141 -14.65 1.26 14.38
N ILE A 142 -13.77 1.46 13.39
CA ILE A 142 -12.36 1.05 13.47
C ILE A 142 -11.65 1.73 14.65
N ASP A 143 -11.98 3.00 14.91
CA ASP A 143 -11.43 3.76 16.03
C ASP A 143 -11.87 3.19 17.38
N GLU A 144 -13.11 2.69 17.48
CA GLU A 144 -13.60 1.99 18.68
C GLU A 144 -12.88 0.65 18.88
N LEU A 145 -12.57 -0.08 17.81
CA LEU A 145 -11.76 -1.31 17.92
C LEU A 145 -10.34 -1.03 18.40
N LEU A 146 -9.73 0.07 17.94
CA LEU A 146 -8.41 0.49 18.40
C LEU A 146 -8.45 0.91 19.88
N ALA A 147 -9.48 1.65 20.28
CA ALA A 147 -9.68 2.03 21.67
C ALA A 147 -9.91 0.79 22.57
N ALA A 148 -10.78 -0.13 22.15
CA ALA A 148 -11.04 -1.38 22.85
C ALA A 148 -9.78 -2.26 22.96
N LYS A 149 -8.96 -2.31 21.90
CA LYS A 149 -7.66 -3.02 21.94
C LYS A 149 -6.71 -2.41 22.96
N LYS A 150 -6.58 -1.07 23.00
CA LYS A 150 -5.73 -0.38 23.99
C LYS A 150 -6.22 -0.64 25.42
N PHE A 151 -7.54 -0.60 25.63
CA PHE A 151 -8.15 -0.93 26.91
C PHE A 151 -7.81 -2.37 27.36
N ALA A 152 -8.01 -3.36 26.48
CA ALA A 152 -7.72 -4.76 26.79
C ALA A 152 -6.22 -5.00 27.12
N VAL A 153 -5.30 -4.30 26.45
CA VAL A 153 -3.86 -4.37 26.76
C VAL A 153 -3.57 -3.88 28.18
N GLY A 154 -4.26 -2.84 28.65
CA GLY A 154 -4.11 -2.32 30.02
C GLY A 154 -4.45 -3.35 31.11
N PHE A 155 -5.36 -4.29 30.82
CA PHE A 155 -5.73 -5.39 31.71
C PHE A 155 -4.91 -6.66 31.49
N GLY A 156 -3.94 -6.64 30.58
CA GLY A 156 -3.09 -7.79 30.25
C GLY A 156 -3.76 -8.83 29.33
N GLY A 157 -4.76 -8.42 28.55
CA GLY A 157 -5.46 -9.27 27.58
C GLY A 157 -6.97 -9.03 27.56
N VAL A 158 -7.62 -9.51 26.50
CA VAL A 158 -9.09 -9.40 26.34
C VAL A 158 -9.80 -10.23 27.40
N GLU A 159 -9.26 -11.41 27.70
CA GLU A 159 -9.80 -12.37 28.68
C GLU A 159 -9.78 -11.77 30.10
N LYS A 160 -8.67 -11.12 30.47
CA LYS A 160 -8.52 -10.46 31.77
C LYS A 160 -9.43 -9.25 31.90
N ALA A 161 -9.61 -8.48 30.83
CA ALA A 161 -10.56 -7.36 30.80
C ALA A 161 -12.00 -7.84 31.02
N ILE A 162 -12.42 -8.93 30.37
CA ILE A 162 -13.75 -9.53 30.57
C ILE A 162 -13.92 -10.04 32.00
N ALA A 163 -12.91 -10.75 32.54
CA ALA A 163 -12.94 -11.24 33.91
C ALA A 163 -13.07 -10.09 34.93
N ALA A 164 -12.34 -8.99 34.73
CA ALA A 164 -12.42 -7.81 35.59
C ALA A 164 -13.81 -7.14 35.52
N LEU A 165 -14.38 -6.98 34.33
CA LEU A 165 -15.74 -6.45 34.16
C LEU A 165 -16.79 -7.34 34.83
N ASN A 166 -16.67 -8.65 34.70
CA ASN A 166 -17.58 -9.60 35.35
C ASN A 166 -17.43 -9.58 36.88
N ALA A 167 -16.22 -9.42 37.41
CA ALA A 167 -15.99 -9.28 38.85
C ALA A 167 -16.60 -7.97 39.37
N LEU A 168 -16.44 -6.86 38.64
CA LEU A 168 -17.04 -5.58 38.98
C LEU A 168 -18.57 -5.66 39.03
N ASN A 169 -19.19 -6.30 38.03
CA ASN A 169 -20.64 -6.49 37.98
C ASN A 169 -21.21 -7.35 39.13
N ARG A 170 -20.36 -8.08 39.86
CA ARG A 170 -20.77 -8.83 41.07
C ARG A 170 -20.67 -8.00 42.34
N LEU A 171 -19.91 -6.90 42.31
CA LEU A 171 -19.72 -5.98 43.43
C LEU A 171 -20.67 -4.77 43.38
N SER A 172 -21.23 -4.48 42.21
CA SER A 172 -22.32 -3.51 42.00
C SER A 172 -23.69 -4.15 42.22
#